data_AF-A0A965ZMW6-F1
#
_entry.id   AF-A0A965ZMW6-F1
#
_cell.length_a   1.000
_cell.length_b   1.000
_cell.length_c   1.000
_cell.angle_alpha   90.00
_cell.angle_beta   90.00
_cell.angle_gamma   90.00
#
_symmetry.space_group_name_H-M   'P 1'
#
loop_
_entity.id
_entity.type
_entity.pdbx_description
1 polymer ?
#
loop_
_entity_poly.entity_id
_entity_poly.type
_entity_poly.pdbx_seq_one_letter_code
_entity_poly.pdbx_strand_id
1 'polypeptide(L)'
;MINWIRTAVVNWLSHKKPLPHTPLSDFERIRHEIKACDVVLVEGRSRVSEVVKLITQSSWSHAALYIGRLHDVEDPQLRELLAQHHRGLAEGQLIIESELGLGTVVRPLTVYEGEHLRICRPRGLGYRDSQKVIAHAIQQLGKAYNVRQIFDLARFLFPWFIMPRRWRSTLFSAHPGKSTETVCSTMIAEAFGHIQFPILPLVKRIEGDRVQLFRRNPKLCTPSDFDYSPYFDIIKYPFLDFHQYAEQRLLPWQGPVSLSEEERDLYLTGLSTVDPLFDDTQ
;
A
#
# COMPACT_ATOMS: atom_id res chain seq x y z
N MET A 1 33.83 7.28 3.96
CA MET A 1 33.09 7.89 5.09
C MET A 1 31.61 8.14 4.78
N ILE A 2 31.27 8.85 3.70
CA ILE A 2 29.86 9.17 3.31
C ILE A 2 28.99 7.92 3.09
N ASN A 3 29.54 6.85 2.49
CA ASN A 3 28.76 5.64 2.20
C ASN A 3 28.37 4.86 3.46
N TRP A 4 29.22 4.87 4.48
CA TRP A 4 28.94 4.19 5.76
C TRP A 4 27.83 4.87 6.55
N ILE A 5 27.85 6.20 6.61
CA ILE A 5 26.79 7.00 7.24
C ILE A 5 25.46 6.76 6.50
N ARG A 6 25.47 6.75 5.17
CA ARG A 6 24.27 6.47 4.37
C ARG A 6 23.69 5.09 4.69
N THR A 7 24.51 4.04 4.72
CA THR A 7 24.06 2.69 5.06
C THR A 7 23.50 2.60 6.48
N ALA A 8 24.15 3.24 7.46
CA ALA A 8 23.66 3.26 8.83
C ALA A 8 22.29 3.92 8.95
N VAL A 9 22.07 5.05 8.26
CA VAL A 9 20.77 5.73 8.25
C VAL A 9 19.71 4.90 7.52
N VAL A 10 20.06 4.27 6.39
CA VAL A 10 19.13 3.38 5.67
C VAL A 10 18.70 2.21 6.57
N ASN A 11 19.64 1.56 7.25
CA ASN A 11 19.34 0.47 8.19
C ASN A 11 18.47 0.94 9.35
N TRP A 12 18.74 2.13 9.89
CA TRP A 12 17.93 2.72 10.95
C TRP A 12 16.51 3.05 10.46
N LEU A 13 16.35 3.61 9.26
CA LEU A 13 15.05 3.95 8.68
C LEU A 13 14.22 2.70 8.32
N SER A 14 14.89 1.65 7.89
CA SER A 14 14.26 0.39 7.46
C SER A 14 13.90 -0.53 8.63
N HIS A 15 14.35 -0.21 9.84
CA HIS A 15 14.01 -0.98 11.04
C HIS A 15 12.50 -0.97 11.28
N LYS A 16 11.90 -2.17 11.33
CA LYS A 16 10.48 -2.39 11.57
C LYS A 16 10.21 -2.60 13.06
N LYS A 17 9.10 -2.05 13.57
CA LYS A 17 8.52 -2.42 14.87
C LYS A 17 8.20 -3.94 14.90
N PRO A 18 7.87 -4.58 16.03
CA PRO A 18 7.33 -5.95 16.03
C PRO A 18 5.95 -6.02 15.35
N LEU A 19 5.51 -7.22 14.97
CA LEU A 19 4.15 -7.43 14.45
C LEU A 19 3.12 -7.25 15.58
N PRO A 20 1.90 -6.80 15.27
CA PRO A 20 0.83 -6.78 16.27
C PRO A 20 0.50 -8.21 16.72
N HIS A 21 0.01 -8.36 17.95
CA HIS A 21 -0.41 -9.67 18.48
C HIS A 21 -1.57 -10.27 17.68
N THR A 22 -2.47 -9.42 17.20
CA THR A 22 -3.62 -9.81 16.38
C THR A 22 -3.43 -9.25 14.97
N PRO A 23 -3.33 -10.09 13.93
CA PRO A 23 -3.26 -9.62 12.56
C PRO A 23 -4.58 -8.94 12.18
N LEU A 24 -4.55 -7.95 11.28
CA LEU A 24 -5.76 -7.30 10.76
C LEU A 24 -6.24 -7.90 9.43
N SER A 25 -5.40 -8.72 8.80
CA SER A 25 -5.65 -9.33 7.50
C SER A 25 -5.46 -10.84 7.53
N ASP A 26 -6.35 -11.58 6.87
CA ASP A 26 -6.15 -12.99 6.54
C ASP A 26 -5.26 -13.08 5.29
N PHE A 27 -3.98 -13.37 5.52
CA PHE A 27 -2.98 -13.45 4.46
C PHE A 27 -3.23 -14.62 3.51
N GLU A 28 -3.68 -15.77 4.00
CA GLU A 28 -3.94 -16.93 3.15
C GLU A 28 -5.11 -16.65 2.21
N ARG A 29 -6.19 -16.04 2.71
CA ARG A 29 -7.30 -15.64 1.83
C ARG A 29 -6.88 -14.60 0.79
N ILE A 30 -6.05 -13.62 1.17
CA ILE A 30 -5.45 -12.67 0.22
C ILE A 30 -4.69 -13.40 -0.89
N ARG A 31 -3.86 -14.39 -0.54
CA ARG A 31 -3.10 -15.18 -1.52
C ARG A 31 -3.99 -15.92 -2.51
N HIS A 32 -5.14 -16.43 -2.08
CA HIS A 32 -6.07 -17.14 -2.96
C HIS A 32 -6.81 -16.18 -3.90
N GLU A 33 -7.07 -14.95 -3.46
CA GLU A 33 -7.98 -14.03 -4.12
C GLU A 33 -7.28 -12.99 -5.00
N ILE A 34 -6.00 -12.73 -4.77
CA ILE A 34 -5.20 -11.75 -5.50
C ILE A 34 -5.05 -12.11 -6.99
N LYS A 35 -5.10 -11.11 -7.86
CA LYS A 35 -5.04 -11.24 -9.31
C LYS A 35 -3.99 -10.31 -9.89
N ALA A 36 -3.42 -10.70 -11.03
CA ALA A 36 -2.43 -9.91 -11.74
C ALA A 36 -2.87 -8.44 -11.92
N CYS A 37 -1.94 -7.52 -11.70
CA CYS A 37 -2.15 -6.06 -11.65
C CYS A 37 -2.95 -5.53 -10.45
N ASP A 38 -3.33 -6.36 -9.48
CA ASP A 38 -3.75 -5.85 -8.19
C ASP A 38 -2.60 -5.05 -7.54
N VAL A 39 -2.93 -3.89 -6.98
CA VAL A 39 -2.02 -3.12 -6.15
C VAL A 39 -2.26 -3.50 -4.69
N VAL A 40 -1.22 -4.00 -4.03
CA VAL A 40 -1.24 -4.37 -2.62
C VAL A 40 -0.76 -3.17 -1.82
N LEU A 41 -1.66 -2.58 -1.03
CA LEU A 41 -1.32 -1.54 -0.07
C LEU A 41 -0.88 -2.19 1.24
N VAL A 42 0.17 -1.62 1.84
CA VAL A 42 0.79 -2.14 3.06
C VAL A 42 0.86 -1.04 4.10
N GLU A 43 0.31 -1.32 5.27
CA GLU A 43 0.56 -0.54 6.47
C GLU A 43 1.93 -0.93 7.07
N GLY A 44 2.99 -0.43 6.44
CA GLY A 44 4.36 -0.73 6.85
C GLY A 44 4.67 -0.23 8.26
N ARG A 45 5.61 -0.94 8.91
CA ARG A 45 6.00 -0.70 10.32
C ARG A 45 7.40 -0.13 10.47
N SER A 46 8.06 0.20 9.36
CA SER A 46 9.39 0.80 9.37
C SER A 46 9.35 2.26 9.82
N ARG A 47 10.47 2.83 10.28
CA ARG A 47 10.51 4.27 10.61
C ARG A 47 10.17 5.14 9.40
N VAL A 48 10.62 4.75 8.20
CA VAL A 48 10.23 5.45 6.97
C VAL A 48 8.73 5.32 6.69
N SER A 49 8.12 4.18 6.97
CA SER A 49 6.67 3.99 6.84
C SER A 49 5.89 5.00 7.69
N GLU A 50 6.30 5.21 8.94
CA GLU A 50 5.64 6.17 9.83
C GLU A 50 5.74 7.61 9.31
N VAL A 51 6.85 7.97 8.67
CA VAL A 51 7.00 9.27 8.00
C VAL A 51 6.03 9.41 6.84
N VAL A 52 5.93 8.37 6.01
CA VAL A 52 4.99 8.37 4.89
C VAL A 52 3.57 8.56 5.42
N LYS A 53 3.15 7.77 6.42
CA LYS A 53 1.81 7.87 7.04
C LYS A 53 1.51 9.28 7.55
N LEU A 54 2.46 9.89 8.24
CA LEU A 54 2.32 11.24 8.79
C LEU A 54 2.11 12.29 7.69
N ILE A 55 2.80 12.17 6.56
CA ILE A 55 2.76 13.21 5.52
C ILE A 55 1.63 12.99 4.53
N THR A 56 1.30 11.74 4.23
CA THR A 56 0.15 11.40 3.39
C THR A 56 -1.17 11.42 4.17
N GLN A 57 -1.11 11.56 5.50
CA GLN A 57 -2.28 11.50 6.40
C GLN A 57 -3.11 10.24 6.14
N SER A 58 -2.42 9.11 5.97
CA SER A 58 -2.98 7.82 5.60
C SER A 58 -2.28 6.71 6.37
N SER A 59 -2.98 5.61 6.67
CA SER A 59 -2.34 4.40 7.20
C SER A 59 -1.48 3.69 6.15
N TRP A 60 -1.78 3.86 4.86
CA TRP A 60 -1.05 3.23 3.76
C TRP A 60 0.28 3.91 3.51
N SER A 61 1.36 3.22 3.87
CA SER A 61 2.73 3.73 3.77
C SER A 61 3.49 3.24 2.54
N HIS A 62 3.00 2.16 1.93
CA HIS A 62 3.69 1.47 0.85
C HIS A 62 2.70 0.79 -0.09
N ALA A 63 3.12 0.58 -1.33
CA ALA A 63 2.36 -0.09 -2.37
C ALA A 63 3.27 -1.02 -3.17
N ALA A 64 2.75 -2.20 -3.51
CA ALA A 64 3.40 -3.18 -4.36
C ALA A 64 2.46 -3.62 -5.48
N LEU A 65 3.00 -3.88 -6.66
CA LEU A 65 2.23 -4.40 -7.79
C LEU A 65 2.32 -5.92 -7.80
N TYR A 66 1.20 -6.62 -7.72
CA TYR A 66 1.17 -8.07 -7.91
C TYR A 66 1.22 -8.41 -9.41
N ILE A 67 2.14 -9.30 -9.79
CA ILE A 67 2.40 -9.64 -11.19
C ILE A 67 2.06 -11.08 -11.55
N GLY A 68 1.51 -11.85 -10.62
CA GLY A 68 1.29 -13.30 -10.80
C GLY A 68 2.52 -14.12 -10.44
N ARG A 69 2.66 -15.27 -11.08
CA ARG A 69 3.83 -16.16 -11.00
C ARG A 69 4.75 -15.93 -12.21
N LEU A 70 5.96 -16.49 -12.15
CA LEU A 70 6.95 -16.34 -13.23
C LEU A 70 6.40 -16.80 -14.59
N HIS A 71 5.61 -17.88 -14.64
CA HIS A 71 5.04 -18.40 -15.88
C HIS A 71 3.85 -17.58 -16.43
N ASP A 72 3.24 -16.71 -15.62
CA ASP A 72 2.12 -15.85 -16.04
C ASP A 72 2.58 -14.66 -16.90
N VAL A 73 3.87 -14.37 -16.91
CA VAL A 73 4.50 -13.37 -17.79
C VAL A 73 4.65 -13.99 -19.17
N GLU A 74 3.88 -13.51 -20.16
CA GLU A 74 3.84 -14.12 -21.49
C GLU A 74 5.15 -13.97 -22.27
N ASP A 75 5.73 -12.77 -22.25
CA ASP A 75 6.93 -12.42 -22.99
C ASP A 75 8.16 -13.19 -22.43
N PRO A 76 8.81 -14.05 -23.24
CA PRO A 76 9.97 -14.82 -22.80
C PRO A 76 11.15 -13.95 -22.32
N GLN A 77 11.38 -12.79 -22.96
CA GLN A 77 12.48 -11.89 -22.60
C GLN A 77 12.23 -11.22 -21.24
N LEU A 78 10.98 -10.80 -21.00
CA LEU A 78 10.60 -10.24 -19.70
C LEU A 78 10.64 -11.30 -18.61
N ARG A 79 10.25 -12.54 -18.93
CA ARG A 79 10.35 -13.68 -18.00
C ARG A 79 11.81 -13.96 -17.62
N GLU A 80 12.73 -13.92 -18.58
CA GLU A 80 14.16 -14.08 -18.32
C GLU A 80 14.72 -12.92 -17.46
N LEU A 81 14.36 -11.67 -17.80
CA LEU A 81 14.76 -10.50 -17.02
C LEU A 81 14.24 -10.58 -15.58
N LEU A 82 12.99 -11.02 -15.39
CA LEU A 82 12.39 -11.25 -14.09
C LEU A 82 13.13 -12.35 -13.31
N ALA A 83 13.46 -13.47 -13.98
CA ALA A 83 14.20 -14.58 -13.39
C ALA A 83 15.62 -14.19 -12.95
N GLN A 84 16.31 -13.30 -13.68
CA GLN A 84 17.62 -12.78 -13.29
C GLN A 84 17.59 -11.97 -11.98
N HIS A 85 16.46 -11.29 -11.70
CA HIS A 85 16.29 -10.49 -10.49
C HIS A 85 15.64 -11.28 -9.34
N HIS A 86 14.98 -12.41 -9.65
CA HIS A 86 14.28 -13.23 -8.68
C HIS A 86 15.21 -14.27 -8.05
N ARG A 87 15.43 -14.15 -6.73
CA ARG A 87 16.30 -15.06 -5.95
C ARG A 87 15.57 -16.22 -5.27
N GLY A 88 14.26 -16.38 -5.52
CA GLY A 88 13.39 -17.36 -4.85
C GLY A 88 13.00 -18.57 -5.72
N LEU A 89 12.11 -19.40 -5.18
CA LEU A 89 11.52 -20.55 -5.88
C LEU A 89 10.62 -20.10 -7.05
N ALA A 90 10.77 -20.73 -8.21
CA ALA A 90 10.10 -20.35 -9.47
C ALA A 90 8.55 -20.31 -9.43
N GLU A 91 7.94 -20.98 -8.45
CA GLU A 91 6.49 -21.16 -8.29
C GLU A 91 5.81 -20.08 -7.42
N GLY A 92 6.59 -19.17 -6.82
CA GLY A 92 6.09 -18.16 -5.90
C GLY A 92 5.15 -17.14 -6.54
N GLN A 93 4.18 -16.65 -5.75
CA GLN A 93 3.40 -15.46 -6.05
C GLN A 93 4.31 -14.22 -5.95
N LEU A 94 4.43 -13.43 -7.02
CA LEU A 94 5.42 -12.36 -7.13
C LEU A 94 4.80 -10.97 -7.08
N ILE A 95 5.53 -10.06 -6.46
CA ILE A 95 5.26 -8.62 -6.45
C ILE A 95 6.47 -7.86 -7.00
N ILE A 96 6.23 -6.69 -7.58
CA ILE A 96 7.25 -5.69 -7.90
C ILE A 96 6.99 -4.43 -7.08
N GLU A 97 8.04 -3.91 -6.47
CA GLU A 97 7.96 -2.73 -5.60
C GLU A 97 9.27 -1.95 -5.59
N SER A 98 9.19 -0.67 -5.23
CA SER A 98 10.36 0.15 -4.93
C SER A 98 10.56 0.24 -3.43
N GLU A 99 11.67 -0.26 -2.89
CA GLU A 99 11.98 -0.22 -1.46
C GLU A 99 13.26 0.55 -1.15
N LEU A 100 13.26 1.30 -0.04
CA LEU A 100 14.41 2.06 0.43
C LEU A 100 15.61 1.12 0.65
N GLY A 101 16.75 1.43 0.03
CA GLY A 101 17.97 0.63 0.13
C GLY A 101 18.07 -0.53 -0.86
N LEU A 102 16.94 -1.02 -1.39
CA LEU A 102 16.91 -2.10 -2.37
C LEU A 102 16.70 -1.61 -3.82
N GLY A 103 16.03 -0.47 -4.01
CA GLY A 103 15.62 -0.05 -5.35
C GLY A 103 14.33 -0.72 -5.78
N THR A 104 14.11 -0.82 -7.09
CA THR A 104 12.98 -1.56 -7.65
C THR A 104 13.33 -3.04 -7.73
N VAL A 105 12.58 -3.87 -7.02
CA VAL A 105 12.88 -5.30 -6.83
C VAL A 105 11.64 -6.16 -7.04
N VAL A 106 11.89 -7.42 -7.41
CA VAL A 106 10.88 -8.50 -7.40
C VAL A 106 11.04 -9.32 -6.13
N ARG A 107 9.92 -9.64 -5.48
CA ARG A 107 9.90 -10.42 -4.23
C ARG A 107 8.69 -11.35 -4.19
N PRO A 108 8.74 -12.41 -3.37
CA PRO A 108 7.54 -13.19 -3.10
C PRO A 108 6.56 -12.35 -2.26
N LEU A 109 5.26 -12.53 -2.51
CA LEU A 109 4.17 -11.90 -1.75
C LEU A 109 4.26 -12.20 -0.25
N THR A 110 4.83 -13.35 0.14
CA THR A 110 5.04 -13.80 1.52
C THR A 110 5.93 -12.88 2.36
N VAL A 111 6.64 -11.93 1.76
CA VAL A 111 7.31 -10.87 2.53
C VAL A 111 6.32 -10.07 3.40
N TYR A 112 5.06 -10.02 2.98
CA TYR A 112 3.99 -9.28 3.65
C TYR A 112 3.09 -10.15 4.52
N GLU A 113 3.50 -11.39 4.82
CA GLU A 113 2.81 -12.24 5.77
C GLU A 113 2.74 -11.57 7.16
N GLY A 114 1.54 -11.56 7.75
CA GLY A 114 1.26 -10.92 9.03
C GLY A 114 1.13 -9.38 8.99
N GLU A 115 1.43 -8.73 7.87
CA GLU A 115 1.22 -7.28 7.72
C GLU A 115 -0.28 -6.98 7.48
N HIS A 116 -0.69 -5.74 7.76
CA HIS A 116 -2.03 -5.28 7.40
C HIS A 116 -2.03 -4.86 5.92
N LEU A 117 -2.87 -5.56 5.14
CA LEU A 117 -2.91 -5.49 3.69
C LEU A 117 -4.29 -5.11 3.18
N ARG A 118 -4.29 -4.47 2.01
CA ARG A 118 -5.49 -4.16 1.23
C ARG A 118 -5.19 -4.36 -0.25
N ILE A 119 -6.12 -5.01 -0.94
CA ILE A 119 -6.05 -5.19 -2.38
C ILE A 119 -6.83 -4.06 -3.05
N CYS A 120 -6.15 -3.31 -3.92
CA CYS A 120 -6.75 -2.36 -4.85
C CYS A 120 -6.73 -2.99 -6.25
N ARG A 121 -7.90 -3.42 -6.73
CA ARG A 121 -8.05 -4.10 -8.01
C ARG A 121 -8.51 -3.16 -9.12
N PRO A 122 -7.75 -2.96 -10.21
CA PRO A 122 -8.17 -2.07 -11.30
C PRO A 122 -9.41 -2.61 -12.02
N ARG A 123 -10.49 -1.81 -12.06
CA ARG A 123 -11.75 -2.19 -12.71
C ARG A 123 -11.60 -2.22 -14.22
N GLY A 124 -12.11 -3.29 -14.84
CA GLY A 124 -12.19 -3.39 -16.31
C GLY A 124 -10.84 -3.47 -17.02
N LEU A 125 -9.75 -3.77 -16.31
CA LEU A 125 -8.44 -3.95 -16.93
C LEU A 125 -8.42 -5.25 -17.75
N GLY A 126 -8.28 -5.11 -19.07
CA GLY A 126 -8.18 -6.24 -19.98
C GLY A 126 -6.83 -6.95 -19.90
N TYR A 127 -6.80 -8.24 -20.26
CA TYR A 127 -5.60 -9.08 -20.20
C TYR A 127 -4.40 -8.51 -20.98
N ARG A 128 -4.63 -7.97 -22.18
CA ARG A 128 -3.54 -7.36 -22.98
C ARG A 128 -2.92 -6.15 -22.29
N ASP A 129 -3.74 -5.36 -21.60
CA ASP A 129 -3.26 -4.17 -20.89
C ASP A 129 -2.63 -4.56 -19.54
N SER A 130 -3.08 -5.63 -18.89
CA SER A 130 -2.41 -6.17 -17.70
C SER A 130 -0.98 -6.61 -18.03
N GLN A 131 -0.76 -7.29 -19.16
CA GLN A 131 0.59 -7.66 -19.61
C GLN A 131 1.47 -6.44 -19.87
N LYS A 132 0.94 -5.34 -20.42
CA LYS A 132 1.69 -4.09 -20.60
C LYS A 132 2.06 -3.41 -19.28
N VAL A 133 1.17 -3.44 -18.28
CA VAL A 133 1.44 -2.91 -16.94
C VAL A 133 2.56 -3.72 -16.27
N ILE A 134 2.46 -5.05 -16.33
CA ILE A 134 3.50 -5.95 -15.80
C ILE A 134 4.83 -5.73 -16.53
N ALA A 135 4.81 -5.66 -17.85
CA ALA A 135 6.00 -5.40 -18.66
C ALA A 135 6.68 -4.08 -18.27
N HIS A 136 5.90 -3.02 -18.11
CA HIS A 136 6.42 -1.73 -17.67
C HIS A 136 7.10 -1.86 -16.31
N ALA A 137 6.48 -2.54 -15.33
CA ALA A 137 7.06 -2.74 -14.01
C ALA A 137 8.35 -3.58 -14.03
N ILE A 138 8.39 -4.66 -14.81
CA ILE A 138 9.59 -5.53 -14.98
C ILE A 138 10.76 -4.72 -15.53
N GLN A 139 10.52 -3.82 -16.50
CA GLN A 139 11.57 -2.96 -17.08
C GLN A 139 12.16 -1.94 -16.09
N GLN A 140 11.52 -1.75 -14.92
CA GLN A 140 12.02 -0.87 -13.86
C GLN A 140 12.93 -1.60 -12.87
N LEU A 141 13.01 -2.93 -12.92
CA LEU A 141 13.84 -3.73 -12.00
C LEU A 141 15.30 -3.26 -12.02
N GLY A 142 15.91 -3.20 -10.84
CA GLY A 142 17.29 -2.74 -10.65
C GLY A 142 17.47 -1.21 -10.65
N LYS A 143 16.43 -0.43 -10.98
CA LYS A 143 16.52 1.04 -10.86
C LYS A 143 16.69 1.45 -9.41
N ALA A 144 17.66 2.33 -9.18
CA ALA A 144 18.01 2.80 -7.85
C ALA A 144 16.89 3.63 -7.22
N TYR A 145 16.67 3.43 -5.92
CA TYR A 145 15.73 4.22 -5.15
C TYR A 145 16.24 5.66 -5.00
N ASN A 146 15.43 6.67 -5.35
CA ASN A 146 15.77 8.07 -5.07
C ASN A 146 15.52 8.39 -3.59
N VAL A 147 16.58 8.30 -2.80
CA VAL A 147 16.54 8.46 -1.33
C VAL A 147 16.55 9.91 -0.85
N ARG A 148 16.78 10.90 -1.72
CA ARG A 148 16.95 12.31 -1.30
C ARG A 148 15.72 12.83 -0.56
N GLN A 149 14.53 12.54 -1.09
CA GLN A 149 13.27 12.97 -0.51
C GLN A 149 13.02 12.35 0.85
N ILE A 150 13.31 11.06 1.04
CA ILE A 150 13.15 10.39 2.33
C ILE A 150 14.11 10.97 3.37
N PHE A 151 15.34 11.34 3.00
CA PHE A 151 16.25 12.01 3.93
C PHE A 151 15.75 13.39 4.35
N ASP A 152 15.24 14.17 3.40
CA ASP A 152 14.58 15.45 3.71
C ASP A 152 13.32 15.26 4.56
N LEU A 153 12.67 14.10 4.46
CA LEU A 153 11.48 13.72 5.21
C LEU A 153 11.81 13.21 6.61
N ALA A 154 12.90 12.45 6.76
CA ALA A 154 13.36 11.89 8.02
C ALA A 154 13.66 12.98 9.06
N ARG A 155 13.92 14.22 8.63
CA ARG A 155 14.04 15.37 9.54
C ARG A 155 12.79 15.59 10.41
N PHE A 156 11.61 15.15 9.96
CA PHE A 156 10.36 15.20 10.73
C PHE A 156 10.29 14.14 11.85
N LEU A 157 11.14 13.10 11.80
CA LEU A 157 11.31 12.15 12.90
C LEU A 157 12.25 12.67 14.01
N PHE A 158 13.00 13.74 13.74
CA PHE A 158 13.92 14.31 14.72
C PHE A 158 13.20 15.34 15.60
N PRO A 159 13.39 15.29 16.95
CA PRO A 159 12.89 16.33 17.83
C PRO A 159 13.37 17.71 17.36
N TRP A 160 12.44 18.64 17.16
CA TRP A 160 12.74 19.99 16.66
C TRP A 160 13.82 20.72 17.48
N PHE A 161 13.99 20.37 18.75
CA PHE A 161 15.02 20.91 19.65
C PHE A 161 16.46 20.52 19.25
N ILE A 162 16.70 19.36 18.64
CA ILE A 162 18.04 18.87 18.25
C ILE A 162 18.46 19.39 16.85
N MET A 163 17.49 19.85 16.04
CA MET A 163 17.75 20.25 14.65
C MET A 163 18.39 21.63 14.53
N PRO A 164 19.46 21.80 13.71
CA PRO A 164 20.07 23.10 13.42
C PRO A 164 19.05 24.11 12.86
N ARG A 165 19.07 25.36 13.34
CA ARG A 165 18.12 26.41 12.91
C ARG A 165 18.02 26.59 11.39
N ARG A 166 19.14 26.42 10.67
CA ARG A 166 19.21 26.46 9.19
C ARG A 166 18.44 25.36 8.45
N TRP A 167 18.16 24.24 9.10
CA TRP A 167 17.34 23.14 8.53
C TRP A 167 15.84 23.34 8.80
N ARG A 168 15.50 24.27 9.70
CA ARG A 168 14.11 24.58 10.03
C ARG A 168 13.46 25.48 8.99
N SER A 169 14.23 26.25 8.20
CA SER A 169 13.72 27.42 7.48
C SER A 169 13.59 27.30 5.96
N THR A 170 14.00 26.20 5.32
CA THR A 170 13.89 26.05 3.84
C THR A 170 12.65 25.29 3.37
N LEU A 171 11.87 24.71 4.28
CA LEU A 171 10.77 23.79 3.94
C LEU A 171 9.36 24.29 4.31
N PHE A 172 9.23 25.54 4.78
CA PHE A 172 7.92 26.16 4.99
C PHE A 172 7.38 26.89 3.74
N SER A 173 8.10 26.86 2.62
CA SER A 173 7.63 27.37 1.32
C SER A 173 6.96 26.30 0.45
N ALA A 174 7.05 25.01 0.82
CA ALA A 174 6.41 23.92 0.11
C ALA A 174 5.30 23.31 0.97
N HIS A 175 4.05 23.49 0.55
CA HIS A 175 2.85 22.93 1.18
C HIS A 175 3.01 21.39 1.34
N PRO A 176 3.17 20.86 2.58
CA PRO A 176 3.55 19.46 2.82
C PRO A 176 2.55 18.39 2.35
N GLY A 177 1.41 18.80 1.78
CA GLY A 177 0.40 17.89 1.23
C GLY A 177 0.23 17.90 -0.29
N LYS A 178 0.87 18.82 -1.04
CA LYS A 178 0.63 18.97 -2.50
C LYS A 178 1.75 18.39 -3.38
N SER A 179 2.89 18.01 -2.81
CA SER A 179 4.07 17.58 -3.58
C SER A 179 4.82 16.38 -2.95
N THR A 180 4.10 15.49 -2.28
CA THR A 180 4.71 14.30 -1.65
C THR A 180 4.99 13.26 -2.72
N GLU A 181 6.26 13.06 -3.06
CA GLU A 181 6.66 11.99 -3.96
C GLU A 181 6.93 10.71 -3.18
N THR A 182 6.21 9.62 -3.52
CA THR A 182 6.48 8.28 -2.96
C THR A 182 6.96 7.36 -4.08
N VAL A 183 8.23 6.97 -4.03
CA VAL A 183 8.86 6.20 -5.12
C VAL A 183 8.22 4.81 -5.31
N CYS A 184 7.67 4.22 -4.25
CA CYS A 184 6.90 2.96 -4.34
C CYS A 184 5.65 3.09 -5.22
N SER A 185 4.90 4.19 -5.07
CA SER A 185 3.69 4.44 -5.86
C SER A 185 4.00 4.99 -7.25
N THR A 186 5.11 5.71 -7.42
CA THR A 186 5.50 6.31 -8.71
C THR A 186 5.65 5.26 -9.80
N MET A 187 6.37 4.16 -9.54
CA MET A 187 6.58 3.10 -10.53
C MET A 187 5.24 2.49 -10.98
N ILE A 188 4.35 2.21 -10.03
CA ILE A 188 3.03 1.64 -10.28
C ILE A 188 2.17 2.64 -11.07
N ALA A 189 2.18 3.92 -10.68
CA ALA A 189 1.46 4.98 -11.36
C ALA A 189 2.00 5.23 -12.79
N GLU A 190 3.31 5.08 -13.01
CA GLU A 190 3.95 5.11 -14.32
C GLU A 190 3.42 3.99 -15.22
N ALA A 191 3.40 2.76 -14.70
CA ALA A 191 2.90 1.56 -15.39
C ALA A 191 1.42 1.68 -15.80
N PHE A 192 0.52 2.05 -14.88
CA PHE A 192 -0.90 2.23 -15.21
C PHE A 192 -1.12 3.34 -16.22
N GLY A 193 -0.42 4.47 -16.10
CA GLY A 193 -0.64 5.52 -17.08
C GLY A 193 0.12 5.32 -18.40
N HIS A 194 1.03 4.34 -18.52
CA HIS A 194 1.54 3.89 -19.83
C HIS A 194 0.40 3.35 -20.70
N ILE A 195 -0.57 2.66 -20.09
CA ILE A 195 -1.79 2.18 -20.75
C ILE A 195 -2.96 3.19 -20.64
N GLN A 196 -2.70 4.42 -20.21
CA GLN A 196 -3.72 5.46 -19.96
C GLN A 196 -4.81 5.05 -18.95
N PHE A 197 -4.52 4.12 -18.04
CA PHE A 197 -5.46 3.74 -16.98
C PHE A 197 -5.54 4.85 -15.90
N PRO A 198 -6.73 5.32 -15.55
CA PRO A 198 -6.90 6.42 -14.59
C PRO A 198 -6.75 5.94 -13.14
N ILE A 199 -5.89 6.61 -12.36
CA ILE A 199 -5.85 6.48 -10.90
C ILE A 199 -6.69 7.61 -10.28
N LEU A 200 -6.20 8.84 -10.32
CA LEU A 200 -6.97 10.04 -9.93
C LEU A 200 -6.80 11.13 -11.00
N PRO A 201 -7.43 10.98 -12.17
CA PRO A 201 -7.30 11.96 -13.24
C PRO A 201 -8.02 13.26 -12.86
N LEU A 202 -7.50 14.39 -13.35
CA LEU A 202 -8.27 15.63 -13.36
C LEU A 202 -9.31 15.53 -14.48
N VAL A 203 -10.58 15.63 -14.10
CA VAL A 203 -11.71 15.59 -15.02
C VAL A 203 -12.11 17.02 -15.37
N LYS A 204 -12.00 17.41 -16.65
CA LYS A 204 -12.51 18.70 -17.15
C LYS A 204 -13.71 18.48 -18.06
N ARG A 205 -14.78 19.24 -17.81
CA ARG A 205 -15.94 19.30 -18.72
C ARG A 205 -15.62 20.29 -19.84
N ILE A 206 -15.94 19.89 -21.06
CA ILE A 206 -15.89 20.68 -22.29
C ILE A 206 -17.34 20.96 -22.71
N GLU A 207 -17.57 21.97 -23.55
CA GLU A 207 -18.88 22.27 -24.13
C GLU A 207 -19.56 21.00 -24.71
N GLY A 208 -20.87 20.87 -24.46
CA GLY A 208 -21.69 19.77 -24.99
C GLY A 208 -21.50 18.42 -24.30
N ASP A 209 -21.43 18.37 -22.96
CA ASP A 209 -21.32 17.17 -22.11
C ASP A 209 -20.09 16.28 -22.36
N ARG A 210 -19.11 16.77 -23.12
CA ARG A 210 -17.84 16.07 -23.33
C ARG A 210 -16.93 16.22 -22.12
N VAL A 211 -16.18 15.16 -21.82
CA VAL A 211 -15.22 15.12 -20.70
C VAL A 211 -13.83 14.82 -21.22
N GLN A 212 -12.84 15.57 -20.75
CA GLN A 212 -11.42 15.30 -20.96
C GLN A 212 -10.74 14.95 -19.65
N LEU A 213 -9.99 13.86 -19.65
CA LEU A 213 -9.20 13.40 -18.52
C LEU A 213 -7.75 13.84 -18.68
N PHE A 214 -7.16 14.37 -17.62
CA PHE A 214 -5.73 14.68 -17.54
C PHE A 214 -5.09 13.80 -16.50
N ARG A 215 -4.04 13.09 -16.90
CA ARG A 215 -3.27 12.22 -16.01
C ARG A 215 -2.56 13.07 -14.95
N ARG A 216 -2.67 12.65 -13.69
CA ARG A 216 -1.89 13.23 -12.58
C ARG A 216 -0.41 12.88 -12.75
N ASN A 217 0.48 13.79 -12.36
CA ASN A 217 1.92 13.50 -12.35
C ASN A 217 2.20 12.25 -11.48
N PRO A 218 2.74 11.16 -12.05
CA PRO A 218 2.97 9.90 -11.31
C PRO A 218 3.83 10.07 -10.07
N LYS A 219 4.76 11.03 -10.10
CA LYS A 219 5.62 11.32 -8.95
C LYS A 219 4.83 11.78 -7.75
N LEU A 220 3.69 12.46 -7.94
CA LEU A 220 2.84 12.95 -6.86
C LEU A 220 1.85 11.88 -6.36
N CYS A 221 1.98 10.65 -6.84
CA CYS A 221 1.13 9.56 -6.42
C CYS A 221 1.59 9.02 -5.07
N THR A 222 0.63 8.75 -4.20
CA THR A 222 0.80 8.18 -2.87
C THR A 222 0.06 6.85 -2.78
N PRO A 223 0.41 5.95 -1.84
CA PRO A 223 -0.27 4.65 -1.73
C PRO A 223 -1.79 4.78 -1.55
N SER A 224 -2.25 5.79 -0.80
CA SER A 224 -3.68 6.07 -0.61
C SER A 224 -4.42 6.52 -1.88
N ASP A 225 -3.73 6.99 -2.92
CA ASP A 225 -4.40 7.36 -4.16
C ASP A 225 -5.04 6.14 -4.85
N PHE A 226 -4.48 4.94 -4.68
CA PHE A 226 -5.09 3.70 -5.18
C PHE A 226 -6.31 3.29 -4.35
N ASP A 227 -6.29 3.53 -3.04
CA ASP A 227 -7.42 3.29 -2.13
C ASP A 227 -8.59 4.24 -2.40
N TYR A 228 -8.27 5.51 -2.69
CA TYR A 228 -9.26 6.57 -2.92
C TYR A 228 -9.81 6.59 -4.35
N SER A 229 -9.11 5.97 -5.31
CA SER A 229 -9.50 5.99 -6.71
C SER A 229 -10.84 5.28 -6.96
N PRO A 230 -11.78 5.89 -7.70
CA PRO A 230 -13.03 5.23 -8.07
C PRO A 230 -12.85 4.16 -9.17
N TYR A 231 -11.64 4.02 -9.71
CA TYR A 231 -11.31 3.06 -10.76
C TYR A 231 -10.73 1.75 -10.20
N PHE A 232 -10.60 1.65 -8.87
CA PHE A 232 -10.14 0.45 -8.18
C PHE A 232 -11.23 -0.09 -7.25
N ASP A 233 -11.39 -1.41 -7.22
CA ASP A 233 -12.15 -2.10 -6.19
C ASP A 233 -11.27 -2.31 -4.96
N ILE A 234 -11.84 -2.04 -3.79
CA ILE A 234 -11.15 -2.17 -2.50
C ILE A 234 -11.60 -3.46 -1.83
N ILE A 235 -10.71 -4.44 -1.84
CA ILE A 235 -10.98 -5.78 -1.32
C ILE A 235 -10.24 -5.94 0.00
N LYS A 236 -10.98 -6.37 1.03
CA LYS A 236 -10.49 -6.59 2.40
C LYS A 236 -10.80 -8.02 2.80
N TYR A 237 -9.81 -8.69 3.38
CA TYR A 237 -9.99 -9.99 4.02
C TYR A 237 -9.59 -9.84 5.48
N PRO A 238 -10.55 -9.53 6.37
CA PRO A 238 -10.28 -9.43 7.80
C PRO A 238 -9.80 -10.78 8.34
N PHE A 239 -8.95 -10.75 9.36
CA PHE A 239 -8.39 -11.96 9.97
C PHE A 239 -9.44 -12.91 10.59
N LEU A 240 -10.61 -12.38 10.98
CA LEU A 240 -11.81 -13.16 11.25
C LEU A 240 -12.79 -12.96 10.11
N ASP A 241 -13.15 -14.06 9.46
CA ASP A 241 -14.22 -14.08 8.48
C ASP A 241 -15.55 -14.43 9.14
N PHE A 242 -16.48 -13.47 9.12
CA PHE A 242 -17.86 -13.67 9.59
C PHE A 242 -18.84 -13.97 8.45
N HIS A 243 -18.39 -14.24 7.22
CA HIS A 243 -19.29 -14.55 6.10
C HIS A 243 -20.22 -15.75 6.36
N GLN A 244 -19.87 -16.68 7.26
CA GLN A 244 -20.77 -17.75 7.70
C GLN A 244 -21.95 -17.24 8.54
N TYR A 245 -21.83 -16.05 9.13
CA TYR A 245 -22.86 -15.31 9.86
C TYR A 245 -23.46 -14.23 8.94
N ALA A 246 -23.78 -14.58 7.68
CA ALA A 246 -24.22 -13.67 6.63
C ALA A 246 -25.47 -12.83 6.99
N GLU A 247 -26.21 -13.24 8.03
CA GLU A 247 -27.20 -12.39 8.66
C GLU A 247 -26.52 -11.56 9.76
N GLN A 248 -26.58 -10.23 9.63
CA GLN A 248 -26.01 -9.23 10.54
C GLN A 248 -26.27 -9.49 12.05
N ARG A 249 -27.30 -10.28 12.37
CA ARG A 249 -27.72 -10.65 13.72
C ARG A 249 -26.99 -11.86 14.33
N LEU A 250 -26.19 -12.59 13.57
CA LEU A 250 -25.56 -13.83 14.04
C LEU A 250 -24.10 -13.65 14.53
N LEU A 251 -23.61 -12.42 14.62
CA LEU A 251 -22.29 -12.16 15.21
C LEU A 251 -22.29 -12.52 16.71
N PRO A 252 -21.27 -13.23 17.21
CA PRO A 252 -21.21 -13.71 18.59
C PRO A 252 -20.81 -12.59 19.58
N TRP A 253 -21.63 -11.55 19.67
CA TRP A 253 -21.43 -10.43 20.61
C TRP A 253 -21.59 -10.85 22.07
N GLN A 254 -22.31 -11.94 22.33
CA GLN A 254 -22.49 -12.52 23.65
C GLN A 254 -21.70 -13.83 23.75
N GLY A 255 -20.93 -13.98 24.81
CA GLY A 255 -20.12 -15.17 25.06
C GLY A 255 -19.75 -15.31 26.54
N PRO A 256 -19.19 -16.47 26.93
CA PRO A 256 -18.86 -16.77 28.33
C PRO A 256 -17.64 -16.01 28.85
N VAL A 257 -16.90 -15.32 27.97
CA VAL A 257 -15.65 -14.64 28.31
C VAL A 257 -15.95 -13.22 28.81
N SER A 258 -15.46 -12.90 30.00
CA SER A 258 -15.53 -11.55 30.56
C SER A 258 -14.29 -10.74 30.19
N LEU A 259 -14.48 -9.45 29.92
CA LEU A 259 -13.39 -8.49 29.78
C LEU A 259 -12.56 -8.41 31.07
N SER A 260 -11.24 -8.36 30.92
CA SER A 260 -10.28 -7.98 31.97
C SER A 260 -10.49 -6.52 32.41
N GLU A 261 -9.87 -6.11 33.52
CA GLU A 261 -10.03 -4.74 34.04
C GLU A 261 -9.58 -3.68 33.02
N GLU A 262 -8.43 -3.88 32.38
CA GLU A 262 -7.92 -2.98 31.33
C GLU A 262 -8.84 -2.93 30.10
N GLU A 263 -9.44 -4.05 29.72
CA GLU A 263 -10.37 -4.11 28.59
C GLU A 263 -11.70 -3.41 28.89
N ARG A 264 -12.15 -3.34 30.16
CA ARG A 264 -13.41 -2.67 30.53
C ARG A 264 -13.35 -1.14 30.38
N ASP A 265 -12.17 -0.56 30.43
CA ASP A 265 -11.98 0.87 30.15
C ASP A 265 -12.13 1.20 28.66
N LEU A 266 -11.92 0.21 27.79
CA LEU A 266 -11.91 0.36 26.33
C LEU A 266 -13.17 -0.22 25.64
N TYR A 267 -13.75 -1.26 26.23
CA TYR A 267 -14.81 -2.06 25.64
C TYR A 267 -15.99 -2.20 26.62
N LEU A 268 -17.20 -2.15 26.07
CA LEU A 268 -18.41 -2.37 26.84
C LEU A 268 -18.56 -3.88 27.10
N THR A 269 -18.77 -4.25 28.35
CA THR A 269 -19.42 -5.53 28.63
C THR A 269 -20.83 -5.45 28.07
N GLY A 270 -21.32 -6.50 27.41
CA GLY A 270 -22.66 -6.51 26.81
C GLY A 270 -23.70 -6.04 27.83
N LEU A 271 -24.14 -4.78 27.70
CA LEU A 271 -25.05 -4.18 28.65
C LEU A 271 -26.43 -4.83 28.46
N SER A 272 -26.94 -5.30 29.59
CA SER A 272 -28.35 -5.52 29.92
C SER A 272 -29.32 -4.76 29.01
N THR A 273 -30.24 -5.51 28.38
CA THR A 273 -31.41 -5.03 27.64
C THR A 273 -31.09 -3.93 26.62
N VAL A 274 -30.49 -4.32 25.49
CA VAL A 274 -30.57 -3.51 24.28
C VAL A 274 -32.03 -3.57 23.82
N ASP A 275 -32.81 -2.50 24.04
CA ASP A 275 -34.09 -2.32 23.35
C ASP A 275 -33.86 -2.55 21.85
N PRO A 276 -34.71 -3.33 21.16
CA PRO A 276 -34.53 -3.61 19.75
C PRO A 276 -34.53 -2.27 18.99
N LEU A 277 -33.36 -1.88 18.50
CA LEU A 277 -33.15 -0.55 17.94
C LEU A 277 -33.93 -0.30 16.64
N PHE A 278 -34.49 -1.33 15.99
CA PHE A 278 -35.34 -1.21 14.82
C PHE A 278 -36.30 -2.40 14.73
N ASP A 279 -37.61 -2.11 14.83
CA ASP A 279 -38.69 -3.03 14.46
C ASP A 279 -38.97 -2.83 12.97
N ASP A 280 -38.33 -3.62 12.11
CA ASP A 280 -38.54 -3.59 10.66
C ASP A 280 -39.85 -4.28 10.23
N THR A 281 -40.87 -4.34 11.10
CA THR A 281 -42.24 -4.70 10.71
C THR A 281 -43.10 -3.46 10.38
N GLN A 282 -42.67 -2.65 9.40
CA GLN A 282 -43.55 -1.76 8.62
C GLN A 282 -43.14 -1.68 7.16
#